data_AF-A0A916MAV3-F1
#
_entry.id   AF-A0A916MAV3-F1
#
_cell.length_a   1.000
_cell.length_b   1.000
_cell.length_c   1.000
_cell.angle_alpha   90.00
_cell.angle_beta   90.00
_cell.angle_gamma   90.00
#
_symmetry.space_group_name_H-M   'P 1'
#
loop_
_entity.id
_entity.type
_entity.pdbx_description
1 polymer ?
#
loop_
_entity_poly.entity_id
_entity_poly.type
_entity_poly.pdbx_seq_one_letter_code
_entity_poly.pdbx_strand_id
1 'polypeptide(L)'
;MPKEVGDIGFPMVVHPRNAEVAWVFPMDGQSVWPRVSPEGKPAAYVTRDGGETWQRLAAGLPAEQAWWTVKRQAMCADASNPVGLYFGTTGGELWMSRDEGAQWRCMARHLPEIYAVEVAGNLAR
;
A
#
# COMPACT_ATOMS: atom_id res chain seq x y z
N MET A 1 -9.95 11.33 -0.15
CA MET A 1 -9.11 10.93 -1.30
C MET A 1 -9.25 11.95 -2.43
N PRO A 2 -8.19 12.27 -3.19
CA PRO A 2 -8.32 13.13 -4.37
C PRO A 2 -9.26 12.50 -5.41
N LYS A 3 -10.11 13.32 -6.05
CA LYS A 3 -11.18 12.83 -6.94
C LYS A 3 -10.64 12.09 -8.17
N GLU A 4 -9.51 12.56 -8.69
CA GLU A 4 -8.80 12.00 -9.84
C GLU A 4 -8.19 10.62 -9.56
N VAL A 5 -7.96 10.28 -8.28
CA VAL A 5 -7.45 8.96 -7.88
C VAL A 5 -8.59 7.97 -7.69
N GLY A 6 -9.74 8.45 -7.21
CA GLY A 6 -10.86 7.62 -6.79
C GLY A 6 -10.68 7.04 -5.38
N ASP A 7 -11.71 6.34 -4.92
CA ASP A 7 -11.84 5.74 -3.59
C ASP A 7 -11.86 4.19 -3.65
N ILE A 8 -11.48 3.62 -4.79
CA ILE A 8 -11.50 2.19 -5.02
C ILE A 8 -10.10 1.60 -4.79
N GLY A 9 -10.06 0.48 -4.06
CA GLY A 9 -8.86 -0.27 -3.74
C GLY A 9 -9.22 -1.60 -3.08
N PHE A 10 -8.22 -2.36 -2.65
CA PHE A 10 -8.43 -3.59 -1.88
C PHE A 10 -7.91 -3.50 -0.43
N PRO A 11 -6.64 -3.15 -0.18
CA PRO A 11 -6.13 -3.12 1.19
C PRO A 11 -6.42 -1.78 1.89
N MET A 12 -6.60 -1.87 3.21
CA MET A 12 -6.53 -0.75 4.15
C MET A 12 -5.77 -1.23 5.38
N VAL A 13 -4.80 -0.44 5.85
CA VAL A 13 -3.97 -0.73 7.02
C VAL A 13 -4.05 0.45 7.97
N VAL A 14 -4.27 0.19 9.25
CA VAL A 14 -4.34 1.23 10.29
C VAL A 14 -3.01 1.33 11.04
N HIS A 15 -2.67 2.52 11.51
CA HIS A 15 -1.49 2.70 12.35
C HIS A 15 -1.71 2.05 13.73
N PRO A 16 -0.76 1.25 14.25
CA PRO A 16 -0.96 0.44 15.45
C PRO A 16 -1.13 1.25 16.75
N ARG A 17 -0.80 2.55 16.73
CA ARG A 17 -0.81 3.44 17.91
C ARG A 17 -1.51 4.79 17.69
N ASN A 18 -2.15 5.01 16.54
CA ASN A 18 -2.77 6.30 16.21
C ASN A 18 -3.99 6.05 15.33
N ALA A 19 -5.18 6.27 15.89
CA ALA A 19 -6.45 5.99 15.20
C ALA A 19 -6.71 6.91 14.00
N GLU A 20 -6.04 8.07 13.94
CA GLU A 20 -6.21 9.04 12.86
C GLU A 20 -5.39 8.69 11.60
N VAL A 21 -4.52 7.67 11.69
CA VAL A 21 -3.59 7.32 10.61
C VAL A 21 -3.96 5.97 9.99
N ALA A 22 -4.18 5.99 8.68
CA ALA A 22 -4.40 4.78 7.88
C ALA A 22 -3.78 4.92 6.49
N TRP A 23 -3.43 3.78 5.90
CA TRP A 23 -2.91 3.68 4.54
C TRP A 23 -3.80 2.81 3.67
N VAL A 24 -3.89 3.20 2.39
CA VAL A 24 -4.59 2.44 1.35
C VAL A 24 -3.71 2.33 0.11
N PHE A 25 -4.05 1.39 -0.78
CA PHE A 25 -3.44 1.28 -2.10
C PHE A 25 -4.53 1.38 -3.18
N PRO A 26 -4.75 2.59 -3.76
CA PRO A 26 -5.81 2.81 -4.74
C PRO A 26 -5.56 2.05 -6.06
N MET A 27 -6.65 1.64 -6.70
CA MET A 27 -6.68 1.00 -8.01
C MET A 27 -7.83 1.57 -8.83
N ASP A 28 -7.69 1.55 -10.16
CA ASP A 28 -8.75 1.95 -11.07
C ASP A 28 -10.01 1.09 -10.84
N GLY A 29 -11.11 1.77 -10.52
CA GLY A 29 -12.42 1.19 -10.30
C GLY A 29 -13.45 1.51 -11.38
N GLN A 30 -13.07 2.22 -12.45
CA GLN A 30 -13.97 2.61 -13.54
C GLN A 30 -14.28 1.44 -14.49
N SER A 31 -13.46 0.39 -14.48
CA SER A 31 -13.64 -0.83 -15.26
C SER A 31 -13.79 -2.08 -14.38
N VAL A 32 -14.38 -3.13 -14.93
CA VAL A 32 -14.68 -4.37 -14.20
C VAL A 32 -13.39 -5.17 -13.92
N TRP A 33 -12.43 -5.19 -14.86
CA TRP A 33 -11.18 -5.94 -14.77
C TRP A 33 -10.14 -5.51 -15.84
N PRO A 34 -8.82 -5.56 -15.58
CA PRO A 34 -8.16 -5.73 -14.28
C PRO A 34 -8.14 -4.43 -13.47
N ARG A 35 -8.32 -4.53 -12.15
CA ARG A 35 -8.09 -3.41 -11.23
C ARG A 35 -6.61 -3.26 -10.97
N VAL A 36 -6.02 -2.22 -11.56
CA VAL A 36 -4.58 -1.92 -11.50
C VAL A 36 -4.37 -0.49 -11.00
N SER A 37 -3.12 -0.12 -10.73
CA SER A 37 -2.74 1.23 -10.32
C SER A 37 -3.25 2.27 -11.34
N PRO A 38 -3.86 3.38 -10.89
CA PRO A 38 -4.33 4.44 -11.79
C PRO A 38 -3.21 4.94 -12.70
N GLU A 39 -3.48 5.03 -14.00
CA GLU A 39 -2.53 5.47 -15.03
C GLU A 39 -1.18 4.73 -15.06
N GLY A 40 -1.07 3.55 -14.42
CA GLY A 40 0.19 2.84 -14.29
C GLY A 40 1.19 3.54 -13.35
N LYS A 41 0.71 4.38 -12.43
CA LYS A 41 1.51 5.18 -11.48
C LYS A 41 1.26 4.76 -10.03
N PRO A 42 1.79 3.61 -9.58
CA PRO A 42 1.49 3.04 -8.28
C PRO A 42 1.84 3.99 -7.13
N ALA A 43 1.02 3.99 -6.09
CA ALA A 43 1.25 4.73 -4.86
C ALA A 43 0.41 4.15 -3.72
N ALA A 44 0.99 4.18 -2.52
CA ALA A 44 0.18 4.17 -1.31
C ALA A 44 -0.37 5.59 -1.07
N TYR A 45 -1.47 5.70 -0.33
CA TYR A 45 -1.96 6.97 0.20
C TYR A 45 -2.13 6.86 1.70
N VAL A 46 -1.81 7.93 2.41
CA VAL A 46 -1.95 8.02 3.87
C VAL A 46 -2.93 9.13 4.22
N THR A 47 -3.82 8.86 5.17
CA THR A 47 -4.49 9.90 5.96
C THR A 47 -3.82 10.02 7.32
N ARG A 48 -3.84 11.22 7.89
CA ARG A 48 -3.34 11.50 9.25
C ARG A 48 -4.35 12.26 10.10
N ASP A 49 -5.59 12.31 9.63
CA ASP A 49 -6.70 13.11 10.14
C ASP A 49 -8.03 12.36 9.96
N GLY A 50 -8.00 11.04 10.18
CA GLY A 50 -9.24 10.24 10.21
C GLY A 50 -9.93 10.09 8.86
N GLY A 51 -9.22 10.39 7.76
CA GLY A 51 -9.72 10.27 6.39
C GLY A 51 -10.12 11.59 5.75
N GLU A 52 -10.01 12.72 6.44
CA GLU A 52 -10.35 14.05 5.90
C GLU A 52 -9.44 14.43 4.71
N THR A 53 -8.12 14.26 4.87
CA THR A 53 -7.14 14.49 3.81
C THR A 53 -6.27 13.27 3.56
N TRP A 54 -5.73 13.18 2.35
CA TRP A 54 -4.94 12.04 1.89
C TRP A 54 -3.71 12.51 1.13
N GLN A 55 -2.54 12.02 1.53
CA GLN A 55 -1.26 12.32 0.94
C GLN A 55 -0.76 11.14 0.12
N ARG A 56 -0.28 11.43 -1.10
CA ARG A 56 0.33 10.43 -1.99
C ARG A 56 1.73 10.04 -1.50
N LEU A 57 2.00 8.74 -1.43
CA LEU A 57 3.25 8.15 -0.98
C LEU A 57 3.81 7.19 -2.05
N ALA A 58 4.77 7.67 -2.86
CA ALA A 58 5.32 6.87 -3.95
C ALA A 58 6.82 7.04 -4.19
N ALA A 59 7.53 7.73 -3.29
CA ALA A 59 8.97 7.89 -3.48
C ALA A 59 9.64 6.50 -3.41
N GLY A 60 10.49 6.21 -4.39
CA GLY A 60 11.11 4.89 -4.58
C GLY A 60 10.29 3.89 -5.40
N LEU A 61 8.99 4.13 -5.62
CA LEU A 61 8.18 3.32 -6.54
C LEU A 61 8.42 3.73 -8.00
N PRO A 62 8.11 2.87 -8.99
CA PRO A 62 8.13 3.24 -10.40
C PRO A 62 7.25 4.47 -10.66
N ALA A 63 7.77 5.41 -11.44
CA ALA A 63 7.07 6.66 -11.74
C ALA A 63 5.88 6.46 -12.69
N GLU A 64 5.96 5.47 -13.57
CA GLU A 64 4.96 5.15 -14.61
C GLU A 64 5.16 3.73 -15.14
N GLN A 65 4.23 3.28 -16.01
CA GLN A 65 4.23 1.96 -16.67
C GLN A 65 4.27 0.77 -15.69
N ALA A 66 3.76 0.96 -14.48
CA ALA A 66 3.65 -0.08 -13.46
C ALA A 66 2.16 -0.33 -13.11
N TRP A 67 1.58 -1.32 -13.80
CA TRP A 67 0.17 -1.67 -13.70
C TRP A 67 -0.09 -2.68 -12.58
N TRP A 68 0.21 -2.29 -11.34
CA TRP A 68 0.16 -3.20 -10.20
C TRP A 68 -1.23 -3.37 -9.63
N THR A 69 -1.55 -4.62 -9.26
CA THR A 69 -2.65 -4.96 -8.36
C THR A 69 -2.06 -5.35 -7.00
N VAL A 70 -2.58 -4.77 -5.92
CA VAL A 70 -2.29 -5.16 -4.53
C VAL A 70 -3.58 -5.71 -3.92
N LYS A 71 -3.58 -6.99 -3.53
CA LYS A 71 -4.77 -7.66 -2.99
C LYS A 71 -5.04 -7.25 -1.54
N ARG A 72 -6.23 -7.62 -1.04
CA ARG A 72 -6.76 -7.26 0.29
C ARG A 72 -5.79 -7.51 1.45
N GLN A 73 -5.16 -8.69 1.47
CA GLN A 73 -4.23 -9.11 2.53
C GLN A 73 -2.76 -8.87 2.14
N ALA A 74 -2.50 -8.28 0.98
CA ALA A 74 -1.15 -8.09 0.46
C ALA A 74 -0.52 -6.77 0.92
N MET A 75 -1.02 -6.16 1.99
CA MET A 75 -0.43 -4.97 2.61
C MET A 75 -0.60 -5.06 4.13
N CYS A 76 0.46 -4.76 4.87
CA CYS A 76 0.45 -4.78 6.34
C CYS A 76 1.44 -3.76 6.92
N ALA A 77 1.32 -3.55 8.23
CA ALA A 77 2.22 -2.70 9.01
C ALA A 77 2.85 -3.52 10.13
N ASP A 78 4.07 -3.13 10.54
CA ASP A 78 4.66 -3.61 11.79
C ASP A 78 4.37 -2.64 12.97
N ALA A 79 4.86 -3.00 14.16
CA ALA A 79 4.75 -2.17 15.36
C ALA A 79 6.03 -1.37 15.67
N SER A 80 6.97 -1.23 14.73
CA SER A 80 8.19 -0.44 14.90
C SER A 80 7.88 1.05 15.08
N ASN A 81 8.89 1.82 15.49
CA ASN A 81 8.84 3.28 15.53
C ASN A 81 10.07 3.87 14.80
N PRO A 82 9.92 4.47 13.60
CA PRO A 82 8.68 4.65 12.84
C PRO A 82 8.03 3.32 12.39
N VAL A 83 6.73 3.34 12.06
CA VAL A 83 6.01 2.15 11.54
C VAL A 83 6.61 1.73 10.20
N GLY A 84 6.93 0.45 10.07
CA GLY A 84 7.25 -0.16 8.79
C GLY A 84 5.98 -0.59 8.06
N LEU A 85 5.96 -0.38 6.74
CA LEU A 85 4.88 -0.81 5.85
C LEU A 85 5.42 -1.77 4.81
N TYR A 86 4.60 -2.74 4.43
CA TYR A 86 4.96 -3.79 3.48
C TYR A 86 3.79 -4.01 2.54
N PHE A 87 4.07 -4.22 1.25
CA PHE A 87 3.04 -4.69 0.32
C PHE A 87 3.60 -5.63 -0.75
N GLY A 88 2.74 -6.52 -1.23
CA GLY A 88 3.01 -7.46 -2.31
C GLY A 88 2.13 -7.19 -3.53
N THR A 89 2.71 -7.30 -4.71
CA THR A 89 1.98 -7.18 -5.98
C THR A 89 1.62 -8.54 -6.55
N THR A 90 0.57 -8.61 -7.36
CA THR A 90 0.25 -9.84 -8.11
C THR A 90 1.31 -10.21 -9.15
N GLY A 91 2.17 -9.26 -9.52
CA GLY A 91 3.35 -9.49 -10.36
C GLY A 91 4.55 -10.08 -9.63
N GLY A 92 4.43 -10.39 -8.34
CA GLY A 92 5.50 -11.08 -7.59
C GLY A 92 6.58 -10.16 -7.04
N GLU A 93 6.26 -8.88 -6.79
CA GLU A 93 7.16 -7.94 -6.14
C GLU A 93 6.74 -7.68 -4.69
N LEU A 94 7.71 -7.75 -3.77
CA LEU A 94 7.55 -7.36 -2.36
C LEU A 94 8.26 -6.03 -2.13
N TRP A 95 7.53 -5.07 -1.57
CA TRP A 95 8.03 -3.72 -1.30
C TRP A 95 7.90 -3.40 0.19
N MET A 96 8.82 -2.58 0.69
CA MET A 96 8.79 -2.11 2.07
C MET A 96 9.14 -0.63 2.22
N SER A 97 8.64 -0.03 3.29
CA SER A 97 9.06 1.26 3.83
C SER A 97 9.34 1.10 5.32
N ARG A 98 10.31 1.86 5.86
CA ARG A 98 10.63 1.93 7.30
C ARG A 98 10.30 3.27 7.93
N ASP A 99 9.54 4.08 7.20
CA ASP A 99 9.29 5.49 7.48
C ASP A 99 7.85 5.87 7.12
N GLU A 100 6.90 5.00 7.50
CA GLU A 100 5.46 5.24 7.34
C GLU A 100 5.01 5.46 5.88
N GLY A 101 5.75 4.88 4.94
CA GLY A 101 5.52 4.97 3.50
C GLY A 101 6.19 6.16 2.83
N ALA A 102 7.00 6.95 3.54
CA ALA A 102 7.68 8.11 2.94
C ALA A 102 8.71 7.70 1.87
N GLN A 103 9.40 6.57 2.02
CA GLN A 103 10.29 5.99 1.03
C GLN A 103 10.12 4.47 0.91
N TRP A 104 9.97 3.99 -0.32
CA TRP A 104 9.79 2.58 -0.64
C TRP A 104 11.06 1.96 -1.23
N ARG A 105 11.26 0.68 -0.92
CA ARG A 105 12.33 -0.16 -1.48
C ARG A 105 11.77 -1.52 -1.87
N CYS A 106 12.19 -2.01 -3.02
CA CYS A 106 11.87 -3.37 -3.47
C CYS A 106 12.77 -4.36 -2.74
N MET A 107 12.17 -5.34 -2.07
CA MET A 107 12.85 -6.37 -1.27
C MET A 107 13.03 -7.68 -2.01
N ALA A 108 12.04 -8.04 -2.82
CA ALA A 108 12.08 -9.24 -3.64
C ALA A 108 11.30 -9.03 -4.93
N ARG A 109 11.69 -9.75 -5.97
CA ARG A 109 11.05 -9.79 -7.30
C ARG A 109 10.97 -11.22 -7.78
N HIS A 110 10.18 -11.44 -8.84
CA HIS A 110 10.03 -12.72 -9.52
C HIS A 110 9.48 -13.84 -8.63
N LEU A 111 8.71 -13.46 -7.61
CA LEU A 111 7.88 -14.41 -6.87
C LEU A 111 6.66 -14.80 -7.70
N PRO A 112 5.97 -15.90 -7.34
CA PRO A 112 4.59 -16.11 -7.77
C PRO A 112 3.67 -14.96 -7.34
N GLU A 113 2.45 -14.98 -7.83
CA GLU A 113 1.41 -14.03 -7.42
C GLU A 113 1.27 -13.96 -5.89
N ILE A 114 1.46 -12.76 -5.32
CA ILE A 114 1.37 -12.56 -3.86
C ILE A 114 -0.08 -12.34 -3.47
N TYR A 115 -0.62 -13.26 -2.67
CA TYR A 115 -1.97 -13.16 -2.13
C TYR A 115 -2.05 -12.41 -0.80
N ALA A 116 -1.06 -12.62 0.06
CA ALA A 116 -0.99 -12.06 1.40
C ALA A 116 0.46 -11.74 1.79
N VAL A 117 0.63 -10.70 2.61
CA VAL A 117 1.89 -10.32 3.25
C VAL A 117 1.56 -10.03 4.71
N GLU A 118 2.24 -10.69 5.62
CA GLU A 118 2.04 -10.54 7.06
C GLU A 118 3.38 -10.34 7.75
N VAL A 119 3.41 -9.47 8.77
CA VAL A 119 4.58 -9.31 9.62
C VAL A 119 4.50 -10.31 10.76
N ALA A 120 5.52 -11.17 10.86
CA ALA A 120 5.69 -12.02 12.03
C ALA A 120 6.22 -11.16 13.20
N GLY A 121 5.35 -10.75 14.11
CA GLY A 121 5.68 -10.05 15.33
C GLY A 121 4.91 -10.62 16.53
N ASN A 122 5.52 -10.60 17.71
CA ASN A 122 4.87 -11.06 18.93
C ASN A 122 3.61 -10.22 19.18
N LEU A 123 2.45 -10.82 18.93
CA LEU A 123 1.19 -10.40 19.52
C LEU A 123 1.39 -10.52 21.05
N ALA A 124 1.82 -9.44 21.69
CA ALA A 124 1.63 -9.31 23.13
C ALA A 124 0.12 -9.37 23.35
N ARG A 125 -0.34 -10.52 23.85
CA ARG A 125 -1.66 -10.69 24.41
C ARG A 125 -1.82 -9.84 25.66
#